data_AF-A0A917X0D0-F1
#
_entry.id   AF-A0A917X0D0-F1
#
_cell.length_a   1.000
_cell.length_b   1.000
_cell.length_c   1.000
_cell.angle_alpha   90.00
_cell.angle_beta   90.00
_cell.angle_gamma   90.00
#
_symmetry.space_group_name_H-M   'P 1'
#
loop_
_entity.id
_entity.type
_entity.pdbx_description
1 polymer ?
#
loop_
_entity_poly.entity_id
_entity_poly.type
_entity_poly.pdbx_seq_one_letter_code
_entity_poly.pdbx_strand_id
1 'polypeptide(L)'
;MTHRPQRCTQHQDYHAGCQPCRAYAAWYFRTRQRLVQAGQWTGMVDSAEARQHATNLIDAGMRRLHIAERAGINVDTIAELLDGRRPIIYPDTAAAILGVRVELRPHSYLPAAGSSRRVQALVWQGRTRAWIAGEADVALGTIRLLADERLDRVLVLTHNRVAALFRQHAGQPAPDTREARAARRQATRNGWHGLGAWDDIDDPDEQPNVGGRGEDLVDEVAVAEVAAGRMPFSALRDAEKVVLFRDHLAGWTFNPTMALLGVSARTVKAWRARAAAESGQVAA
;
A
#
# COMPACT_ATOMS: atom_id res chain seq x y z
N MET A 1 -25.64 -26.11 -13.71
CA MET A 1 -24.46 -25.96 -12.83
C MET A 1 -24.58 -26.96 -11.69
N THR A 2 -23.75 -28.00 -11.66
CA THR A 2 -23.76 -29.00 -10.58
C THR A 2 -22.97 -28.47 -9.38
N HIS A 3 -23.66 -28.18 -8.28
CA HIS A 3 -23.07 -27.74 -7.00
C HIS A 3 -21.93 -28.66 -6.57
N ARG A 4 -20.77 -28.08 -6.21
CA ARG A 4 -19.60 -28.82 -5.69
C ARG A 4 -19.97 -29.44 -4.34
N PRO A 5 -19.93 -30.77 -4.17
CA PRO A 5 -20.20 -31.40 -2.88
C PRO A 5 -19.11 -31.02 -1.88
N GLN A 6 -19.48 -30.91 -0.59
CA GLN A 6 -18.52 -30.71 0.48
C GLN A 6 -17.58 -31.90 0.60
N ARG A 7 -16.31 -31.66 0.98
CA ARG A 7 -15.35 -32.72 1.26
C ARG A 7 -15.71 -33.44 2.56
N CYS A 8 -15.33 -34.71 2.66
CA CYS A 8 -15.50 -35.47 3.90
C CYS A 8 -14.70 -34.82 5.02
N THR A 9 -15.32 -34.66 6.19
CA THR A 9 -14.65 -34.11 7.38
C THR A 9 -13.88 -35.18 8.18
N GLN A 10 -14.15 -36.46 7.93
CA GLN A 10 -13.54 -37.59 8.65
C GLN A 10 -12.33 -38.20 7.93
N HIS A 11 -12.22 -38.02 6.62
CA HIS A 11 -11.15 -38.60 5.81
C HIS A 11 -10.46 -37.52 5.00
N GLN A 12 -9.13 -37.49 5.06
CA GLN A 12 -8.31 -36.57 4.28
C GLN A 12 -8.19 -37.01 2.81
N ASP A 13 -8.23 -38.31 2.57
CA ASP A 13 -8.22 -38.95 1.24
C ASP A 13 -9.48 -39.77 0.97
N TYR A 14 -9.62 -40.25 -0.28
CA TYR A 14 -10.75 -41.11 -0.64
C TYR A 14 -10.77 -42.38 0.20
N HIS A 15 -11.82 -42.55 1.01
CA HIS A 15 -12.08 -43.79 1.73
C HIS A 15 -13.18 -44.59 1.05
N ALA A 16 -12.87 -45.83 0.66
CA ALA A 16 -13.84 -46.74 0.07
C ALA A 16 -15.03 -46.95 1.04
N GLY A 17 -16.26 -46.90 0.52
CA GLY A 17 -17.47 -47.02 1.34
C GLY A 17 -17.99 -45.72 1.97
N CYS A 18 -17.19 -44.65 2.08
CA CYS A 18 -17.64 -43.37 2.62
C CYS A 18 -18.48 -42.59 1.59
N GLN A 19 -19.73 -42.22 1.94
CA GLN A 19 -20.63 -41.50 1.02
C GLN A 19 -20.11 -40.12 0.60
N PRO A 20 -19.68 -39.23 1.52
CA PRO A 20 -19.07 -37.94 1.16
C PRO A 20 -17.84 -38.08 0.24
N CYS A 21 -16.93 -39.04 0.53
CA CYS A 21 -15.77 -39.29 -0.32
C CYS A 21 -16.17 -39.73 -1.73
N ARG A 22 -17.17 -40.62 -1.84
CA ARG A 22 -17.71 -41.09 -3.12
C ARG A 22 -18.41 -39.99 -3.91
N ALA A 23 -19.19 -39.14 -3.25
CA ALA A 23 -19.88 -38.02 -3.87
C ALA A 23 -18.89 -37.01 -4.45
N TYR A 24 -17.84 -36.66 -3.68
CA TYR A 24 -16.78 -35.77 -4.14
C TYR A 24 -15.99 -36.36 -5.32
N ALA A 25 -15.58 -37.62 -5.22
CA ALA A 25 -14.88 -38.32 -6.29
C ALA A 25 -15.74 -38.39 -7.58
N ALA A 26 -17.01 -38.73 -7.47
CA ALA A 26 -17.93 -38.80 -8.62
C ALA A 26 -18.17 -37.43 -9.25
N TRP A 27 -18.29 -36.36 -8.46
CA TRP A 27 -18.33 -34.99 -8.97
C TRP A 27 -17.03 -34.65 -9.71
N TYR A 28 -15.86 -34.91 -9.12
CA TYR A 28 -14.56 -34.63 -9.72
C TYR A 28 -14.38 -35.36 -11.06
N PHE A 29 -14.65 -36.66 -11.11
CA PHE A 29 -14.49 -37.44 -12.36
C PHE A 29 -15.43 -36.94 -13.47
N ARG A 30 -16.68 -36.58 -13.14
CA ARG A 30 -17.63 -36.01 -14.12
C ARG A 30 -17.20 -34.63 -14.61
N THR A 31 -16.75 -33.76 -13.70
CA THR A 31 -16.25 -32.43 -14.05
C THR A 31 -15.00 -32.53 -14.93
N ARG A 32 -14.05 -33.39 -14.54
CA ARG A 32 -12.85 -33.69 -15.33
C ARG A 32 -13.21 -34.21 -16.72
N GLN A 33 -14.11 -35.19 -16.81
CA GLN A 33 -14.53 -35.75 -18.10
C GLN A 33 -15.14 -34.70 -19.02
N ARG A 34 -15.97 -33.79 -18.48
CA ARG A 34 -16.54 -32.66 -19.24
C ARG A 34 -15.47 -31.71 -19.74
N LEU A 35 -14.53 -31.32 -18.88
CA LEU A 35 -13.43 -30.41 -19.24
C LEU A 35 -12.48 -31.04 -20.27
N VAL A 36 -12.22 -32.35 -20.18
CA VAL A 36 -11.42 -33.10 -21.18
C VAL A 36 -12.15 -33.13 -22.52
N GLN A 37 -13.45 -33.45 -22.54
CA GLN A 37 -14.27 -33.45 -23.76
C GLN A 37 -14.38 -32.06 -24.39
N ALA A 38 -14.39 -31.01 -23.57
CA ALA A 38 -14.41 -29.62 -24.03
C ALA A 38 -13.01 -29.09 -24.46
N GLY A 39 -11.94 -29.89 -24.33
CA GLY A 39 -10.56 -29.46 -24.60
C GLY A 39 -10.02 -28.41 -23.62
N GLN A 40 -10.70 -28.20 -22.49
CA GLN A 40 -10.38 -27.19 -21.47
C GLN A 40 -9.63 -27.77 -20.27
N TRP A 41 -9.34 -29.08 -20.27
CA TRP A 41 -8.59 -29.72 -19.20
C TRP A 41 -7.09 -29.47 -19.35
N THR A 42 -6.55 -28.56 -18.55
CA THR A 42 -5.13 -28.16 -18.56
C THR A 42 -4.24 -28.95 -17.61
N GLY A 43 -4.80 -29.85 -16.77
CA GLY A 43 -4.02 -30.61 -15.79
C GLY A 43 -3.77 -29.83 -14.50
N MET A 44 -2.59 -29.99 -13.89
CA MET A 44 -2.17 -29.17 -12.74
C MET A 44 -1.70 -27.80 -13.25
N VAL A 45 -2.00 -26.76 -12.48
CA VAL A 45 -1.68 -25.35 -12.80
C VAL A 45 -0.60 -24.83 -11.88
N ASP A 46 0.12 -23.80 -12.33
CA ASP A 46 1.08 -23.07 -11.52
C ASP A 46 0.40 -22.49 -10.27
N SER A 47 1.08 -22.57 -9.13
CA SER A 47 0.56 -22.17 -7.84
C SER A 47 0.88 -20.72 -7.45
N ALA A 48 1.63 -19.96 -8.26
CA ALA A 48 2.17 -18.66 -7.92
C ALA A 48 1.09 -17.66 -7.51
N GLU A 49 0.01 -17.57 -8.30
CA GLU A 49 -1.12 -16.68 -8.01
C GLU A 49 -1.81 -17.06 -6.69
N ALA A 50 -2.06 -18.36 -6.48
CA ALA A 50 -2.66 -18.86 -5.25
C ALA A 50 -1.75 -18.65 -4.03
N ARG A 51 -0.43 -18.80 -4.18
CA ARG A 51 0.56 -18.49 -3.13
C ARG A 51 0.53 -17.00 -2.79
N GLN A 52 0.57 -16.13 -3.80
CA GLN A 52 0.55 -14.69 -3.58
C GLN A 52 -0.73 -14.28 -2.86
N HIS A 53 -1.88 -14.78 -3.30
CA HIS A 53 -3.15 -14.52 -2.65
C HIS A 53 -3.19 -15.02 -1.20
N ALA A 54 -2.71 -16.25 -0.94
CA ALA A 54 -2.64 -16.78 0.43
C ALA A 54 -1.70 -15.96 1.33
N THR A 55 -0.62 -15.40 0.77
CA THR A 55 0.30 -14.49 1.47
C THR A 55 -0.42 -13.20 1.82
N ASN A 56 -1.10 -12.57 0.86
CA ASN A 56 -1.90 -11.36 1.08
C ASN A 56 -2.98 -11.56 2.16
N LEU A 57 -3.61 -12.75 2.23
CA LEU A 57 -4.58 -13.07 3.29
C LEU A 57 -3.92 -13.15 4.68
N ILE A 58 -2.69 -13.66 4.76
CA ILE A 58 -1.91 -13.73 6.01
C ILE A 58 -1.43 -12.34 6.42
N ASP A 59 -0.97 -11.53 5.48
CA ASP A 59 -0.55 -10.15 5.71
C ASP A 59 -1.74 -9.30 6.17
N ALA A 60 -2.92 -9.58 5.62
CA ALA A 60 -4.18 -9.02 6.10
C ALA A 60 -4.58 -9.55 7.50
N GLY A 61 -3.86 -10.52 8.08
CA GLY A 61 -4.04 -11.01 9.45
C GLY A 61 -4.84 -12.30 9.59
N MET A 62 -5.16 -13.00 8.48
CA MET A 62 -5.80 -14.31 8.57
C MET A 62 -4.81 -15.40 8.98
N ARG A 63 -5.28 -16.35 9.80
CA ARG A 63 -4.50 -17.55 10.14
C ARG A 63 -4.61 -18.59 9.01
N ARG A 64 -3.52 -19.31 8.74
CA ARG A 64 -3.46 -20.46 7.79
C ARG A 64 -4.64 -21.43 7.94
N LEU A 65 -4.99 -21.77 9.19
CA LEU A 65 -6.12 -22.65 9.51
C LEU A 65 -7.44 -22.12 8.96
N HIS A 66 -7.73 -20.82 9.13
CA HIS A 66 -8.97 -20.21 8.65
C HIS A 66 -9.01 -20.14 7.12
N ILE A 67 -7.88 -19.86 6.48
CA ILE A 67 -7.79 -19.87 5.01
C ILE A 67 -8.13 -21.27 4.49
N ALA A 68 -7.56 -22.31 5.10
CA ALA A 68 -7.80 -23.70 4.74
C ALA A 68 -9.26 -24.13 4.96
N GLU A 69 -9.86 -23.78 6.11
CA GLU A 69 -11.26 -24.05 6.42
C GLU A 69 -12.19 -23.42 5.36
N ARG A 70 -11.93 -22.17 4.95
CA ARG A 70 -12.76 -21.46 3.96
C ARG A 70 -12.56 -21.96 2.53
N ALA A 71 -11.32 -22.29 2.16
CA ALA A 71 -11.03 -22.94 0.90
C ALA A 71 -11.54 -24.40 0.86
N GLY A 72 -11.88 -24.99 2.01
CA GLY A 72 -12.28 -26.40 2.11
C GLY A 72 -11.15 -27.35 1.75
N ILE A 73 -9.91 -27.02 2.14
CA ILE A 73 -8.70 -27.81 1.89
C ILE A 73 -7.94 -28.07 3.19
N ASN A 74 -6.92 -28.95 3.13
CA ASN A 74 -6.08 -29.24 4.29
C ASN A 74 -5.19 -28.03 4.62
N VAL A 75 -5.01 -27.72 5.91
CA VAL A 75 -4.09 -26.68 6.40
C VAL A 75 -2.65 -26.94 5.96
N ASP A 76 -2.23 -28.20 5.84
CA ASP A 76 -0.91 -28.56 5.35
C ASP A 76 -0.73 -28.19 3.88
N THR A 77 -1.80 -28.22 3.08
CA THR A 77 -1.77 -27.74 1.68
C THR A 77 -1.49 -26.25 1.62
N ILE A 78 -2.03 -25.45 2.55
CA ILE A 78 -1.70 -24.02 2.65
C ILE A 78 -0.26 -23.81 3.12
N ALA A 79 0.21 -24.57 4.11
CA ALA A 79 1.59 -24.47 4.58
C ALA A 79 2.59 -24.80 3.46
N GLU A 80 2.39 -25.92 2.77
CA GLU A 80 3.23 -26.35 1.65
C GLU A 80 3.16 -25.43 0.43
N LEU A 81 1.99 -24.84 0.20
CA LEU A 81 1.84 -23.80 -0.80
C LEU A 81 2.69 -22.58 -0.44
N LEU A 82 2.66 -22.08 0.80
CA LEU A 82 3.44 -20.91 1.20
C LEU A 82 4.94 -21.18 1.21
N ASP A 83 5.37 -22.36 1.68
CA ASP A 83 6.77 -22.75 1.83
C ASP A 83 7.55 -22.97 0.52
N GLY A 84 6.94 -22.81 -0.66
CA GLY A 84 7.62 -23.19 -1.91
C GLY A 84 7.29 -24.60 -2.40
N ARG A 85 6.90 -25.51 -1.49
CA ARG A 85 6.93 -26.97 -1.70
C ARG A 85 5.87 -27.52 -2.66
N ARG A 86 4.84 -26.74 -2.99
CA ARG A 86 3.83 -27.08 -4.03
C ARG A 86 3.85 -26.05 -5.15
N PRO A 87 4.75 -26.15 -6.15
CA PRO A 87 4.80 -25.22 -7.29
C PRO A 87 3.67 -25.43 -8.30
N ILE A 88 3.04 -26.60 -8.28
CA ILE A 88 1.88 -26.94 -9.10
C ILE A 88 0.77 -27.49 -8.23
N ILE A 89 -0.46 -27.09 -8.51
CA ILE A 89 -1.67 -27.45 -7.76
C ILE A 89 -2.82 -27.78 -8.71
N TYR A 90 -3.86 -28.46 -8.21
CA TYR A 90 -5.06 -28.68 -9.02
C TYR A 90 -5.80 -27.36 -9.27
N PRO A 91 -6.42 -27.16 -10.44
CA PRO A 91 -7.20 -25.97 -10.75
C PRO A 91 -8.30 -25.69 -9.72
N ASP A 92 -8.97 -26.73 -9.24
CA ASP A 92 -10.00 -26.62 -8.19
C ASP A 92 -9.45 -26.13 -6.85
N THR A 93 -8.18 -26.44 -6.55
CA THR A 93 -7.50 -25.94 -5.36
C THR A 93 -7.09 -24.49 -5.54
N ALA A 94 -6.54 -24.13 -6.70
CA ALA A 94 -6.23 -22.74 -7.04
C ALA A 94 -7.48 -21.86 -6.93
N ALA A 95 -8.57 -22.24 -7.59
CA ALA A 95 -9.85 -21.54 -7.54
C ALA A 95 -10.44 -21.44 -6.12
N ALA A 96 -10.28 -22.49 -5.30
CA ALA A 96 -10.75 -22.47 -3.92
C ALA A 96 -9.97 -21.47 -3.06
N ILE A 97 -8.65 -21.40 -3.23
CA ILE A 97 -7.79 -20.46 -2.49
C ILE A 97 -8.07 -19.02 -2.94
N LEU A 98 -8.12 -18.78 -4.26
CA LEU A 98 -8.44 -17.47 -4.84
C LEU A 98 -9.85 -16.99 -4.47
N GLY A 99 -10.78 -17.91 -4.18
CA GLY A 99 -12.12 -17.60 -3.71
C GLY A 99 -12.20 -17.15 -2.24
N VAL A 100 -11.15 -17.34 -1.43
CA VAL A 100 -11.15 -16.91 -0.03
C VAL A 100 -11.00 -15.40 0.06
N ARG A 101 -11.90 -14.76 0.82
CA ARG A 101 -11.85 -13.32 1.11
C ARG A 101 -11.33 -13.07 2.52
N VAL A 102 -10.73 -11.90 2.71
CA VAL A 102 -10.26 -11.43 4.02
C VAL A 102 -11.46 -11.34 4.97
N GLU A 103 -11.45 -12.15 6.02
CA GLU A 103 -12.35 -12.04 7.16
C GLU A 103 -11.55 -12.10 8.45
N LEU A 104 -11.32 -10.93 9.02
CA LEU A 104 -10.70 -10.79 10.32
C LEU A 104 -11.79 -10.80 11.39
N ARG A 105 -11.66 -11.67 12.41
CA ARG A 105 -12.58 -11.63 13.54
C ARG A 105 -12.44 -10.27 14.25
N PRO A 106 -13.52 -9.60 14.64
CA PRO A 106 -13.47 -8.29 15.31
C PRO A 106 -12.54 -8.23 16.53
N HIS A 107 -12.37 -9.36 17.23
CA HIS A 107 -11.53 -9.51 18.42
C HIS A 107 -10.10 -9.98 18.15
N SER A 108 -9.68 -10.09 16.89
CA SER A 108 -8.27 -10.31 16.54
C SER A 108 -7.49 -8.99 16.60
N TYR A 109 -6.16 -9.06 16.66
CA TYR A 109 -5.29 -7.89 16.75
C TYR A 109 -4.48 -7.68 15.46
N LEU A 110 -4.33 -6.44 15.04
CA LEU A 110 -3.46 -5.99 13.95
C LEU A 110 -2.33 -5.10 14.49
N PRO A 111 -1.23 -4.90 13.76
CA PRO A 111 -0.27 -3.84 14.05
C PRO A 111 -0.98 -2.48 14.19
N ALA A 112 -0.59 -1.70 15.18
CA ALA A 112 -1.23 -0.42 15.47
C ALA A 112 -0.71 0.74 14.59
N ALA A 113 0.46 0.60 13.97
CA ALA A 113 1.16 1.66 13.23
C ALA A 113 0.24 2.42 12.25
N GLY A 114 -0.44 1.71 11.36
CA GLY A 114 -1.38 2.32 10.41
C GLY A 114 -2.57 3.01 11.07
N SER A 115 -3.05 2.53 12.23
CA SER A 115 -4.11 3.21 12.99
C SER A 115 -3.58 4.46 13.69
N SER A 116 -2.37 4.40 14.26
CA SER A 116 -1.67 5.53 14.88
C SER A 116 -1.46 6.67 13.88
N ARG A 117 -0.88 6.37 12.71
CA ARG A 117 -0.63 7.35 11.64
C ARG A 117 -1.91 8.00 11.14
N ARG A 118 -3.00 7.25 10.97
CA ARG A 118 -4.33 7.80 10.61
C ARG A 118 -4.91 8.75 11.67
N VAL A 119 -4.79 8.39 12.95
CA VAL A 119 -5.22 9.27 14.04
C VAL A 119 -4.39 10.55 14.05
N GLN A 120 -3.06 10.45 13.91
CA GLN A 120 -2.16 11.59 13.84
C GLN A 120 -2.48 12.49 12.64
N ALA A 121 -2.74 11.92 11.47
CA ALA A 121 -3.11 12.66 10.26
C ALA A 121 -4.45 13.41 10.42
N LEU A 122 -5.45 12.81 11.09
CA LEU A 122 -6.70 13.51 11.42
C LEU A 122 -6.45 14.69 12.37
N VAL A 123 -5.55 14.53 13.35
CA VAL A 123 -5.16 15.63 14.24
C VAL A 123 -4.42 16.73 13.48
N TRP A 124 -3.52 16.35 12.56
CA TRP A 124 -2.82 17.26 11.66
C TRP A 124 -3.79 18.07 10.79
N GLN A 125 -4.90 17.48 10.36
CA GLN A 125 -5.97 18.16 9.62
C GLN A 125 -6.79 19.14 10.50
N GLY A 126 -6.72 18.98 11.83
CA GLY A 126 -7.43 19.79 12.81
C GLY A 126 -8.60 19.09 13.51
N ARG A 127 -8.68 17.75 13.47
CA ARG A 127 -9.67 16.99 14.24
C ARG A 127 -9.12 16.68 15.63
N THR A 128 -9.84 17.02 16.69
CA THR A 128 -9.35 16.75 18.06
C THR A 128 -9.42 15.26 18.39
N ARG A 129 -8.55 14.77 19.29
CA ARG A 129 -8.61 13.37 19.77
C ARG A 129 -9.99 13.00 20.34
N ALA A 130 -10.66 13.95 20.99
CA ALA A 130 -12.01 13.78 21.54
C ALA A 130 -13.07 13.63 20.44
N TRP A 131 -12.98 14.43 19.39
CA TRP A 131 -13.85 14.31 18.22
C TRP A 131 -13.63 12.97 17.51
N ILE A 132 -12.37 12.56 17.29
CA ILE A 132 -12.03 11.28 16.67
C ILE A 132 -12.61 10.11 17.48
N ALA A 133 -12.48 10.16 18.82
CA ALA A 133 -13.03 9.15 19.71
C ALA A 133 -14.56 9.02 19.62
N GLY A 134 -15.26 10.16 19.58
CA GLY A 134 -16.73 10.19 19.44
C GLY A 134 -17.20 9.65 18.10
N GLU A 135 -16.61 10.12 16.99
CA GLU A 135 -17.04 9.73 15.64
C GLU A 135 -16.64 8.30 15.27
N ALA A 136 -15.50 7.81 15.75
CA ALA A 136 -15.09 6.43 15.52
C ALA A 136 -15.79 5.42 16.44
N ASP A 137 -16.55 5.87 17.46
CA ASP A 137 -17.03 5.04 18.57
C ASP A 137 -15.87 4.25 19.22
N VAL A 138 -14.78 4.94 19.58
CA VAL A 138 -13.60 4.34 20.22
C VAL A 138 -13.30 5.12 21.49
N ALA A 139 -12.97 4.41 22.58
CA ALA A 139 -12.61 5.05 23.84
C ALA A 139 -11.48 6.07 23.66
N LEU A 140 -11.65 7.26 24.25
CA LEU A 140 -10.67 8.35 24.16
C LEU A 140 -9.27 7.94 24.65
N GLY A 141 -9.19 7.07 25.66
CA GLY A 141 -7.93 6.50 26.13
C GLY A 141 -7.18 5.76 25.03
N THR A 142 -7.88 4.93 24.26
CA THR A 142 -7.32 4.20 23.12
C THR A 142 -6.83 5.14 22.03
N ILE A 143 -7.61 6.17 21.67
CA ILE A 143 -7.19 7.18 20.67
C ILE A 143 -5.93 7.93 21.13
N ARG A 144 -5.81 8.26 22.42
CA ARG A 144 -4.60 8.89 22.97
C ARG A 144 -3.39 7.97 22.83
N LEU A 145 -3.52 6.70 23.25
CA LEU A 145 -2.44 5.73 23.17
C LEU A 145 -2.03 5.44 21.71
N LEU A 146 -2.97 5.39 20.78
CA LEU A 146 -2.67 5.28 19.35
C LEU A 146 -1.91 6.51 18.85
N ALA A 147 -2.40 7.71 19.13
CA ALA A 147 -1.76 8.94 18.65
C ALA A 147 -0.33 9.12 19.18
N ASP A 148 -0.10 8.70 20.42
CA ASP A 148 1.21 8.76 21.09
C ASP A 148 2.06 7.49 20.83
N GLU A 149 1.63 6.60 19.92
CA GLU A 149 2.33 5.36 19.53
C GLU A 149 2.71 4.44 20.70
N ARG A 150 1.83 4.35 21.70
CA ARG A 150 2.03 3.55 22.92
C ARG A 150 1.41 2.15 22.85
N LEU A 151 0.87 1.76 21.70
CA LEU A 151 0.30 0.44 21.44
C LEU A 151 1.03 -0.18 20.25
N ASP A 152 1.51 -1.41 20.42
CA ASP A 152 2.08 -2.16 19.29
C ASP A 152 0.98 -2.80 18.44
N ARG A 153 -0.16 -3.12 19.08
CA ARG A 153 -1.28 -3.82 18.46
C ARG A 153 -2.62 -3.23 18.87
N VAL A 154 -3.58 -3.33 17.96
CA VAL A 154 -4.94 -2.83 18.13
C VAL A 154 -5.96 -3.86 17.66
N LEU A 155 -7.15 -3.88 18.27
CA LEU A 155 -8.24 -4.74 17.80
C LEU A 155 -8.62 -4.39 16.35
N VAL A 156 -8.91 -5.42 15.55
CA VAL A 156 -9.43 -5.28 14.16
C VAL A 156 -10.63 -4.35 14.12
N LEU A 157 -11.54 -4.47 15.10
CA LEU A 157 -12.70 -3.58 15.19
C LEU A 157 -12.29 -2.10 15.29
N THR A 158 -11.33 -1.78 16.14
CA THR A 158 -10.82 -0.42 16.32
C THR A 158 -10.06 0.05 15.09
N HIS A 159 -9.20 -0.80 14.50
CA HIS A 159 -8.51 -0.51 13.24
C HIS A 159 -9.52 -0.13 12.16
N ASN A 160 -10.56 -0.95 11.97
CA ASN A 160 -11.60 -0.72 10.95
C ASN A 160 -12.38 0.57 11.20
N ARG A 161 -12.74 0.87 12.45
CA ARG A 161 -13.44 2.11 12.84
C ARG A 161 -12.61 3.35 12.53
N VAL A 162 -11.33 3.34 12.91
CA VAL A 162 -10.39 4.44 12.63
C VAL A 162 -10.17 4.59 11.12
N ALA A 163 -9.96 3.49 10.40
CA ALA A 163 -9.76 3.50 8.95
C ALA A 163 -10.99 4.00 8.19
N ALA A 164 -12.20 3.64 8.63
CA ALA A 164 -13.45 4.14 8.06
C ALA A 164 -13.60 5.64 8.28
N LEU A 165 -13.41 6.13 9.51
CA LEU A 165 -13.46 7.55 9.82
C LEU A 165 -12.43 8.34 9.01
N PHE A 166 -11.21 7.80 8.91
CA PHE A 166 -10.14 8.40 8.13
C PHE A 166 -10.54 8.56 6.66
N ARG A 167 -11.03 7.50 6.01
CA ARG A 167 -11.49 7.56 4.61
C ARG A 167 -12.61 8.58 4.39
N GLN A 168 -13.54 8.70 5.35
CA GLN A 168 -14.65 9.64 5.27
C GLN A 168 -14.19 11.11 5.30
N HIS A 169 -13.09 11.41 5.99
CA HIS A 169 -12.63 12.78 6.22
C HIS A 169 -11.29 13.13 5.55
N ALA A 170 -10.58 12.15 4.98
CA ALA A 170 -9.39 12.39 4.18
C ALA A 170 -9.76 13.36 3.03
N GLY A 171 -9.08 14.51 2.99
CA GLY A 171 -9.31 15.57 1.99
C GLY A 171 -10.36 16.62 2.34
N GLN A 172 -11.12 16.48 3.44
CA GLN A 172 -12.10 17.49 3.86
C GLN A 172 -11.53 18.44 4.92
N PRO A 173 -11.31 19.73 4.63
CA PRO A 173 -10.74 20.64 5.63
C PRO A 173 -11.60 20.66 6.90
N ALA A 174 -10.96 20.52 8.07
CA ALA A 174 -11.66 20.72 9.34
C ALA A 174 -12.12 22.18 9.45
N PRO A 175 -13.31 22.46 10.02
CA PRO A 175 -13.77 23.81 10.29
C PRO A 175 -12.71 24.62 11.06
N ASP A 176 -12.52 25.89 10.72
CA ASP A 176 -11.51 26.73 11.36
C ASP A 176 -11.99 27.25 12.73
N THR A 177 -12.05 26.35 13.70
CA THR A 177 -12.38 26.67 15.10
C THR A 177 -11.13 26.75 15.96
N ARG A 178 -11.28 27.26 17.20
CA ARG A 178 -10.20 27.30 18.20
C ARG A 178 -9.64 25.90 18.47
N GLU A 179 -10.51 24.91 18.55
CA GLU A 179 -10.18 23.50 18.80
C GLU A 179 -9.40 22.91 17.63
N ALA A 180 -9.79 23.23 16.40
CA ALA A 180 -9.08 22.77 15.21
C ALA A 180 -7.68 23.37 15.13
N ARG A 181 -7.52 24.67 15.40
CA ARG A 181 -6.19 25.31 15.49
C ARG A 181 -5.33 24.69 16.59
N ALA A 182 -5.92 24.34 17.74
CA ALA A 182 -5.21 23.67 18.82
C ALA A 182 -4.74 22.26 18.44
N ALA A 183 -5.58 21.48 17.74
CA ALA A 183 -5.23 20.17 17.19
C ALA A 183 -4.07 20.27 16.18
N ARG A 184 -4.13 21.22 15.23
CA ARG A 184 -3.02 21.44 14.27
C ARG A 184 -1.72 21.81 14.99
N ARG A 185 -1.77 22.71 15.96
CA ARG A 185 -0.60 23.06 16.81
C ARG A 185 -0.06 21.86 17.60
N GLN A 186 -0.94 20.95 18.04
CA GLN A 186 -0.52 19.72 18.69
C GLN A 186 0.22 18.80 17.71
N ALA A 187 -0.33 18.59 16.52
CA ALA A 187 0.32 17.79 15.49
C ALA A 187 1.71 18.35 15.13
N THR A 188 1.82 19.67 14.90
CA THR A 188 3.11 20.30 14.61
C THR A 188 4.13 20.11 15.73
N ARG A 189 3.73 20.30 17.00
CA ARG A 189 4.64 20.13 18.15
C ARG A 189 5.14 18.69 18.31
N ASN A 190 4.32 17.72 17.94
CA ASN A 190 4.64 16.31 18.05
C ASN A 190 5.31 15.73 16.78
N GLY A 191 5.54 16.55 15.75
CA GLY A 191 6.10 16.07 14.48
C GLY A 191 5.17 15.12 13.73
N TRP A 192 3.85 15.29 13.85
CA TRP A 192 2.89 14.43 13.17
C TRP A 192 2.60 14.91 11.75
N HIS A 193 2.38 13.96 10.84
CA HIS A 193 2.22 14.22 9.41
C HIS A 193 0.82 13.88 8.90
N GLY A 194 0.40 14.59 7.86
CA GLY A 194 -0.84 14.32 7.14
C GLY A 194 -0.71 13.14 6.18
N LEU A 195 -1.82 12.79 5.50
CA LEU A 195 -1.86 11.67 4.54
C LEU A 195 -0.81 11.78 3.42
N GLY A 196 -0.60 12.99 2.88
CA GLY A 196 0.31 13.20 1.76
C GLY A 196 1.79 12.97 2.05
N ALA A 197 2.14 12.62 3.29
CA ALA A 197 3.49 12.20 3.66
C ALA A 197 3.67 10.67 3.59
N TRP A 198 2.66 9.89 3.21
CA TRP A 198 2.70 8.44 3.19
C TRP A 198 2.28 7.89 1.82
N ASP A 199 3.06 6.97 1.27
CA ASP A 199 2.74 6.21 0.05
C ASP A 199 1.92 4.96 0.42
N ASP A 200 2.35 4.22 1.44
CA ASP A 200 1.61 3.16 2.13
C ASP A 200 1.61 3.37 3.65
N ILE A 201 0.57 4.05 4.14
CA ILE A 201 0.39 4.36 5.56
C ILE A 201 0.37 3.12 6.48
N ASP A 202 0.17 1.91 5.96
CA ASP A 202 0.15 0.66 6.73
C ASP A 202 1.49 -0.10 6.74
N ASP A 203 2.46 0.26 5.88
CA ASP A 203 3.78 -0.36 5.87
C ASP A 203 4.57 0.02 7.14
N PRO A 204 4.93 -0.93 8.02
CA PRO A 204 5.63 -0.64 9.26
C PRO A 204 7.02 -0.01 9.05
N ASP A 205 7.68 -0.30 7.93
CA ASP A 205 9.04 0.16 7.63
C ASP A 205 9.05 1.52 6.90
N GLU A 206 7.89 1.97 6.41
CA GLU A 206 7.76 3.27 5.77
C GLU A 206 7.97 4.42 6.75
N GLN A 207 8.72 5.42 6.29
CA GLN A 207 8.93 6.69 7.00
C GLN A 207 8.15 7.79 6.29
N PRO A 208 7.62 8.78 7.04
CA PRO A 208 6.86 9.86 6.44
C PRO A 208 7.76 10.67 5.50
N ASN A 209 7.37 10.78 4.24
CA ASN A 209 7.94 11.72 3.30
C ASN A 209 7.51 13.14 3.68
N VAL A 210 8.32 13.78 4.51
CA VAL A 210 8.09 15.16 4.97
C VAL A 210 8.36 16.21 3.90
N GLY A 211 8.81 15.78 2.71
CA GLY A 211 9.54 16.62 1.77
C GLY A 211 10.82 17.12 2.43
N GLY A 212 11.93 17.17 1.69
CA GLY A 212 12.98 18.12 2.07
C GLY A 212 12.31 19.49 2.27
N ARG A 213 12.84 20.35 3.16
CA ARG A 213 12.53 21.80 3.09
C ARG A 213 12.44 22.16 1.61
N GLY A 214 11.40 22.86 1.19
CA GLY A 214 11.08 23.14 -0.22
C GLY A 214 12.17 23.87 -1.05
N GLU A 215 13.41 23.87 -0.58
CA GLU A 215 14.64 24.19 -1.27
C GLU A 215 15.18 23.01 -2.13
N ASP A 216 14.86 21.74 -1.85
CA ASP A 216 15.48 20.58 -2.54
C ASP A 216 14.57 19.72 -3.43
N LEU A 217 13.24 19.90 -3.39
CA LEU A 217 12.35 19.19 -4.32
C LEU A 217 12.34 19.91 -5.68
N VAL A 218 13.12 19.36 -6.60
CA VAL A 218 13.20 19.77 -8.01
C VAL A 218 11.96 19.21 -8.72
N ASP A 219 11.13 20.09 -9.29
CA ASP A 219 10.07 19.65 -10.19
C ASP A 219 10.70 19.29 -11.55
N GLU A 220 11.00 17.99 -11.73
CA GLU A 220 11.61 17.47 -12.95
C GLU A 220 10.77 17.75 -14.21
N VAL A 221 9.44 17.86 -14.06
CA VAL A 221 8.53 18.19 -15.15
C VAL A 221 8.72 19.66 -15.54
N ALA A 222 8.77 20.57 -14.58
CA ALA A 222 9.04 21.99 -14.85
C ALA A 222 10.42 22.18 -15.53
N VAL A 223 11.45 21.47 -15.07
CA VAL A 223 12.78 21.49 -15.69
C VAL A 223 12.74 20.98 -17.14
N ALA A 224 12.08 19.85 -17.39
CA ALA A 224 11.93 19.29 -18.73
C ALA A 224 11.16 20.22 -19.69
N GLU A 225 10.11 20.89 -19.20
CA GLU A 225 9.31 21.83 -20.00
C GLU A 225 10.09 23.09 -20.39
N VAL A 226 10.97 23.61 -19.50
CA VAL A 226 11.90 24.70 -19.86
C VAL A 226 12.98 24.23 -20.82
N ALA A 227 13.54 23.04 -20.62
CA ALA A 227 14.53 22.46 -21.54
C ALA A 227 13.96 22.27 -22.95
N ALA A 228 12.66 21.98 -23.06
CA ALA A 228 11.94 21.87 -24.31
C ALA A 228 11.44 23.20 -24.90
N GLY A 229 11.68 24.33 -24.21
CA GLY A 229 11.27 25.67 -24.65
C GLY A 229 9.77 25.95 -24.54
N ARG A 230 9.03 25.13 -23.79
CA ARG A 230 7.57 25.26 -23.59
C ARG A 230 7.20 26.09 -22.36
N MET A 231 8.18 26.36 -21.49
CA MET A 231 8.01 27.19 -20.29
C MET A 231 9.15 28.21 -20.18
N PRO A 232 8.90 29.43 -19.67
CA PRO A 232 9.96 30.43 -19.50
C PRO A 232 10.92 30.06 -18.35
N PHE A 233 12.21 30.35 -18.53
CA PHE A 233 13.25 30.11 -17.51
C PHE A 233 12.97 30.78 -16.16
N SER A 234 12.24 31.90 -16.14
CA SER A 234 11.86 32.61 -14.92
C SER A 234 10.87 31.83 -14.04
N ALA A 235 10.20 30.81 -14.58
CA ALA A 235 9.28 29.96 -13.81
C ALA A 235 10.01 28.99 -12.87
N LEU A 236 11.30 28.74 -13.10
CA LEU A 236 12.09 27.83 -12.27
C LEU A 236 12.58 28.47 -10.97
N ARG A 237 12.56 27.67 -9.90
CA ARG A 237 13.26 27.91 -8.64
C ARG A 237 14.77 27.70 -8.82
N ASP A 238 15.56 28.18 -7.87
CA ASP A 238 17.02 28.15 -7.99
C ASP A 238 17.62 26.74 -8.03
N ALA A 239 17.06 25.80 -7.26
CA ALA A 239 17.45 24.38 -7.34
C ALA A 239 17.13 23.75 -8.70
N GLU A 240 15.97 24.07 -9.28
CA GLU A 240 15.55 23.60 -10.60
C GLU A 240 16.43 24.17 -11.72
N LYS A 241 16.87 25.43 -11.59
CA LYS A 241 17.84 26.03 -12.52
C LYS A 241 19.16 25.27 -12.46
N VAL A 242 19.62 24.89 -11.27
CA VAL A 242 20.86 24.12 -11.16
C VAL A 242 20.73 22.77 -11.88
N VAL A 243 19.65 22.03 -11.67
CA VAL A 243 19.40 20.75 -12.38
C VAL A 243 19.29 20.93 -13.89
N LEU A 244 18.57 21.95 -14.36
CA LEU A 244 18.49 22.28 -15.79
C LEU A 244 19.89 22.44 -16.42
N PHE A 245 20.78 23.17 -15.75
CA PHE A 245 22.14 23.41 -16.24
C PHE A 245 23.06 22.18 -16.11
N ARG A 246 22.87 21.37 -15.07
CA ARG A 246 23.66 20.17 -14.80
C ARG A 246 23.32 19.02 -15.75
N ASP A 247 22.03 18.76 -15.94
CA ASP A 247 21.58 17.49 -16.52
C ASP A 247 21.07 17.66 -17.96
N HIS A 248 20.43 18.79 -18.28
CA HIS A 248 19.82 19.00 -19.60
C HIS A 248 20.67 19.88 -20.53
N LEU A 249 21.46 20.81 -19.98
CA LEU A 249 22.21 21.80 -20.77
C LEU A 249 23.74 21.71 -20.64
N ALA A 250 24.28 20.71 -19.95
CA ALA A 250 25.73 20.58 -19.73
C ALA A 250 26.54 20.51 -21.04
N GLY A 251 26.01 19.84 -22.06
CA GLY A 251 26.65 19.71 -23.37
C GLY A 251 26.37 20.84 -24.36
N TRP A 252 25.52 21.81 -24.00
CA TRP A 252 25.11 22.87 -24.93
C TRP A 252 26.15 23.98 -25.03
N THR A 253 26.23 24.67 -26.17
CA THR A 253 27.06 25.88 -26.32
C THR A 253 26.31 27.13 -25.85
N PHE A 254 27.00 28.25 -25.61
CA PHE A 254 26.37 29.45 -25.01
C PHE A 254 25.21 30.02 -25.84
N ASN A 255 25.40 30.19 -27.15
CA ASN A 255 24.41 30.82 -28.03
C ASN A 255 23.05 30.10 -28.05
N PRO A 256 22.96 28.76 -28.26
CA PRO A 256 21.67 28.07 -28.24
C PRO A 256 21.04 28.04 -26.84
N THR A 257 21.83 27.97 -25.76
CA THR A 257 21.30 28.08 -24.39
C THR A 257 20.69 29.47 -24.13
N MET A 258 21.35 30.54 -24.56
CA MET A 258 20.82 31.90 -24.42
C MET A 258 19.52 32.10 -25.20
N ALA A 259 19.47 31.58 -26.43
CA ALA A 259 18.29 31.66 -27.28
C ALA A 259 17.10 30.90 -26.69
N LEU A 260 17.33 29.67 -26.17
CA LEU A 260 16.29 28.86 -25.53
C LEU A 260 15.71 29.53 -24.28
N LEU A 261 16.58 30.04 -23.41
CA LEU A 261 16.18 30.54 -22.09
C LEU A 261 15.74 32.01 -22.11
N GLY A 262 16.05 32.74 -23.18
CA GLY A 262 15.82 34.19 -23.26
C GLY A 262 16.67 34.99 -22.27
N VAL A 263 17.91 34.55 -22.00
CA VAL A 263 18.80 35.15 -20.98
C VAL A 263 20.20 35.50 -21.51
N SER A 264 20.90 36.35 -20.75
CA SER A 264 22.25 36.81 -21.11
C SER A 264 23.33 35.75 -20.91
N ALA A 265 24.46 35.90 -21.60
CA ALA A 265 25.66 35.07 -21.40
C ALA A 265 26.18 35.11 -19.95
N ARG A 266 26.03 36.26 -19.27
CA ARG A 266 26.40 36.42 -17.85
C ARG A 266 25.55 35.51 -16.96
N THR A 267 24.25 35.44 -17.21
CA THR A 267 23.31 34.57 -16.49
C THR A 267 23.67 33.10 -16.69
N VAL A 268 23.92 32.69 -17.94
CA VAL A 268 24.36 31.32 -18.27
C VAL A 268 25.65 30.95 -17.54
N LYS A 269 26.64 31.85 -17.54
CA LYS A 269 27.93 31.62 -16.86
C LYS A 269 27.74 31.44 -15.34
N ALA A 270 26.89 32.25 -14.72
CA ALA A 270 26.62 32.18 -13.29
C ALA A 270 25.98 30.83 -12.89
N TRP A 271 24.97 30.38 -13.62
CA TRP A 271 24.27 29.13 -13.29
C TRP A 271 25.09 27.87 -13.60
N ARG A 272 25.91 27.87 -14.66
CA ARG A 272 26.87 26.79 -14.91
C ARG A 272 27.89 26.64 -13.80
N ALA A 273 28.41 27.75 -13.29
CA ALA A 273 29.35 27.74 -12.17
C ALA A 273 28.69 27.15 -10.90
N ARG A 274 27.43 27.52 -10.64
CA ARG A 274 26.66 27.01 -9.50
C ARG A 274 26.35 25.51 -9.62
N ALA A 275 25.97 25.05 -10.81
CA ALA A 275 25.75 23.64 -11.08
C ALA A 275 27.02 22.77 -10.96
N ALA A 276 28.17 23.30 -11.37
CA ALA A 276 29.46 22.65 -11.20
C ALA A 276 29.87 22.54 -9.73
N ALA A 277 29.58 23.55 -8.90
CA ALA A 277 29.92 23.55 -7.48
C ALA A 277 29.15 22.47 -6.68
N GLU A 278 27.86 22.28 -6.96
CA GLU A 278 27.05 21.26 -6.27
C GLU A 278 27.41 19.83 -6.70
N SER A 279 27.82 19.62 -7.95
CA SER A 279 28.25 18.31 -8.44
C SER A 279 29.54 17.82 -7.74
N GLY A 280 30.34 18.74 -7.17
CA GLY A 280 31.56 18.44 -6.42
C GLY A 280 31.36 18.13 -4.93
N GLN A 281 30.17 18.42 -4.35
CA GLN A 281 29.89 18.19 -2.92
C GLN A 281 29.39 16.78 -2.60
N VAL A 282 28.99 15.98 -3.59
CA VAL A 282 28.45 14.61 -3.41
C VAL A 282 29.55 13.54 -3.47
N ALA A 283 30.80 13.93 -3.73
CA ALA A 283 31.94 13.01 -3.91
C ALA A 283 32.94 12.97 -2.72
N ALA A 284 32.54 13.40 -1.52
CA ALA A 284 33.37 13.39 -0.31
C ALA A 284 32.75 12.55 0.80
#